data_AF-A0A4Q2RXZ5-F1
#
_entry.id   AF-A0A4Q2RXZ5-F1
#
_cell.length_a   1.000
_cell.length_b   1.000
_cell.length_c   1.000
_cell.angle_alpha   90.00
_cell.angle_beta   90.00
_cell.angle_gamma   90.00
#
_symmetry.space_group_name_H-M   'P 1'
#
loop_
_entity.id
_entity.type
_entity.pdbx_description
1 polymer ?
#
loop_
_entity_poly.entity_id
_entity_poly.type
_entity_poly.pdbx_seq_one_letter_code
_entity_poly.pdbx_strand_id
1 'polypeptide(L)'
;MTHPLDDVRMPGPTLVLVDDADRLAIEALHGIEDVPGIEPTIVPLSSLDGPRKGWGSVLVVAADRARLRRMASAVPLLGQCKVVACWLTDAPAPWVLVPRPEWPRLVHLAAREAGDRGVLTVARFASGARAQLVVMEMARQVAGPGDATHGGLVVAYAGRPAAPGLDARSVLVSAAADAGEAERDVPPDVVIARRGATSQQSVAEHHVIDRAPTVVTDPGPEPVDERVYNPIGFRKDWDHPVVDLSRISRGPVTEDVVAAARAFQGVRLGADVPTADLLALAISGVPIVTEGVLDVAPAVAAALDADVDLDDPLRREEHSLAVRRATFDHHSTLAWRSALADRSGARHVGLPPVSALLATRRPEMLDFALRQVARQRGADVELVLAAHGFEPDRDAVRRALGDRPHQVLTFDGSTFFGDVLTAASRAASGEVLLKIDDDDWYAPDAVHDLLMARRFSGADVVGMPSEFVFLHGNDAREAITVRRKHPSEVFARFVAGGTLLLDRGLLRSLGDFRRVRKFVDAQLLAGVEAAGGRIYRTHGLGYILRRTGDGHTWVRDDEEFRRPDIVASEWPGFRPSLALEVDPVDRPDGGG
;
A
#
# COMPACT_ATOMS: atom_id res chain seq x y z
N MET A 1 27.65 9.01 -25.97
CA MET A 1 27.36 8.27 -24.72
C MET A 1 27.18 6.82 -25.11
N THR A 2 27.71 5.88 -24.33
CA THR A 2 27.44 4.45 -24.52
C THR A 2 25.97 4.17 -24.19
N HIS A 3 25.34 3.29 -24.96
CA HIS A 3 23.95 2.90 -24.72
C HIS A 3 23.84 2.19 -23.35
N PRO A 4 22.76 2.38 -22.55
CA PRO A 4 22.59 1.72 -21.23
C PRO A 4 22.62 0.17 -21.20
N LEU A 5 22.67 -0.46 -22.37
CA LEU A 5 22.64 -1.92 -22.57
C LEU A 5 23.91 -2.42 -23.29
N ASP A 6 24.95 -1.59 -23.40
CA ASP A 6 26.18 -1.86 -24.15
C ASP A 6 26.99 -3.07 -23.66
N ASP A 7 26.88 -3.41 -22.38
CA ASP A 7 27.47 -4.58 -21.72
C ASP A 7 26.57 -5.83 -21.77
N VAL A 8 25.32 -5.70 -22.24
CA VAL A 8 24.36 -6.80 -22.28
C VAL A 8 24.55 -7.61 -23.56
N ARG A 9 24.61 -8.92 -23.43
CA ARG A 9 24.63 -9.86 -24.56
C ARG A 9 23.43 -10.79 -24.52
N MET A 10 22.65 -10.89 -25.58
CA MET A 10 21.45 -11.70 -25.65
C MET A 10 21.53 -12.59 -26.89
N PRO A 11 21.28 -13.91 -26.80
CA PRO A 11 21.16 -14.77 -27.98
C PRO A 11 20.11 -14.21 -28.94
N GLY A 12 20.54 -13.87 -30.16
CA GLY A 12 19.65 -13.37 -31.21
C GLY A 12 18.81 -14.47 -31.87
N PRO A 13 17.72 -14.10 -32.57
CA PRO A 13 17.15 -12.76 -32.64
C PRO A 13 16.45 -12.38 -31.31
N THR A 14 16.45 -11.08 -30.94
CA THR A 14 15.80 -10.58 -29.71
C THR A 14 14.50 -9.86 -30.02
N LEU A 15 13.40 -10.33 -29.42
CA LEU A 15 12.13 -9.60 -29.42
C LEU A 15 12.17 -8.48 -28.37
N VAL A 16 12.04 -7.23 -28.79
CA VAL A 16 11.96 -6.07 -27.90
C VAL A 16 10.51 -5.61 -27.85
N LEU A 17 9.86 -5.75 -26.68
CA LEU A 17 8.48 -5.37 -26.43
C LEU A 17 8.42 -4.01 -25.72
N VAL A 18 7.58 -3.11 -26.23
CA VAL A 18 7.35 -1.77 -25.66
C VAL A 18 5.90 -1.35 -25.85
N ASP A 19 5.33 -0.65 -24.86
CA ASP A 19 4.01 -0.03 -24.97
C ASP A 19 4.11 1.26 -25.80
N ASP A 20 3.29 1.39 -26.85
CA ASP A 20 3.27 2.55 -27.73
C ASP A 20 2.83 3.84 -27.03
N ALA A 21 2.11 3.71 -25.91
CA ALA A 21 1.73 4.83 -25.07
C ALA A 21 2.87 5.31 -24.14
N ASP A 22 3.95 4.53 -24.01
CA ASP A 22 5.08 4.82 -23.13
C ASP A 22 6.22 5.53 -23.88
N ARG A 23 6.08 6.85 -24.01
CA ARG A 23 7.04 7.68 -24.75
C ARG A 23 8.46 7.62 -24.16
N LEU A 24 8.59 7.51 -22.84
CA LEU A 24 9.90 7.41 -22.18
C LEU A 24 10.61 6.11 -22.57
N ALA A 25 9.87 4.99 -22.57
CA ALA A 25 10.41 3.70 -23.00
C ALA A 25 10.81 3.72 -24.48
N ILE A 26 10.00 4.32 -25.36
CA ILE A 26 10.31 4.44 -26.79
C ILE A 26 11.56 5.29 -27.03
N GLU A 27 11.66 6.44 -26.37
CA GLU A 27 12.82 7.34 -26.53
C GLU A 27 14.11 6.69 -26.03
N ALA A 28 14.02 5.85 -24.99
CA ALA A 28 15.17 5.11 -24.47
C ALA A 28 15.69 4.04 -25.43
N LEU A 29 14.88 3.54 -26.36
CA LEU A 29 15.29 2.54 -27.35
C LEU A 29 16.14 3.11 -28.48
N HIS A 30 16.30 4.43 -28.60
CA HIS A 30 17.09 5.02 -29.67
C HIS A 30 18.54 4.50 -29.67
N GLY A 31 18.96 3.92 -30.79
CA GLY A 31 20.31 3.37 -30.97
C GLY A 31 20.47 1.94 -30.45
N ILE A 32 19.39 1.26 -30.05
CA ILE A 32 19.44 -0.14 -29.63
C ILE A 32 19.90 -1.07 -30.77
N GLU A 33 19.63 -0.73 -32.03
CA GLU A 33 20.06 -1.47 -33.21
C GLU A 33 21.59 -1.53 -33.33
N ASP A 34 22.28 -0.53 -32.81
CA ASP A 34 23.74 -0.43 -32.82
C ASP A 34 24.38 -1.15 -31.61
N VAL A 35 23.58 -1.67 -30.68
CA VAL A 35 24.09 -2.36 -29.47
C VAL A 35 24.59 -3.77 -29.83
N PRO A 36 25.90 -4.05 -29.69
CA PRO A 36 26.44 -5.34 -30.11
C PRO A 36 25.86 -6.52 -29.31
N GLY A 37 25.38 -7.54 -30.01
CA GLY A 37 24.90 -8.78 -29.41
C GLY A 37 23.49 -8.72 -28.83
N ILE A 38 22.66 -7.77 -29.26
CA ILE A 38 21.21 -7.78 -29.01
C ILE A 38 20.42 -8.28 -30.23
N GLU A 39 20.79 -7.91 -31.47
CA GLU A 39 20.01 -8.24 -32.69
C GLU A 39 18.50 -7.94 -32.50
N PRO A 40 18.12 -6.68 -32.20
CA PRO A 40 16.77 -6.34 -31.77
C PRO A 40 15.76 -6.36 -32.92
N THR A 41 14.54 -6.78 -32.61
CA THR A 41 13.34 -6.47 -33.39
C THR A 41 12.34 -5.79 -32.44
N ILE A 42 12.14 -4.49 -32.61
CA ILE A 42 11.23 -3.69 -31.79
C ILE A 42 9.80 -3.91 -32.25
N VAL A 43 8.94 -4.31 -31.31
CA VAL A 43 7.54 -4.60 -31.58
C VAL A 43 6.65 -3.83 -30.58
N PRO A 44 5.97 -2.77 -31.06
CA PRO A 44 4.80 -2.16 -30.45
C PRO A 44 3.79 -3.16 -29.87
N LEU A 45 3.39 -3.03 -28.61
CA LEU A 45 2.32 -3.87 -28.03
C LEU A 45 1.02 -3.79 -28.84
N SER A 46 0.66 -2.62 -29.36
CA SER A 46 -0.58 -2.45 -30.14
C SER A 46 -0.56 -3.21 -31.47
N SER A 47 0.63 -3.60 -31.96
CA SER A 47 0.81 -4.36 -33.19
C SER A 47 0.87 -5.88 -32.98
N LEU A 48 0.84 -6.35 -31.72
CA LEU A 48 0.97 -7.77 -31.42
C LEU A 48 -0.34 -8.51 -31.69
N ASP A 49 -0.30 -9.36 -32.70
CA ASP A 49 -1.33 -10.33 -33.04
C ASP A 49 -0.85 -11.76 -32.75
N GLY A 50 -1.52 -12.43 -31.82
CA GLY A 50 -1.35 -13.86 -31.58
C GLY A 50 0.06 -14.32 -31.13
N PRO A 51 0.31 -15.64 -31.14
CA PRO A 51 1.54 -16.21 -30.60
C PRO A 51 2.80 -15.88 -31.42
N ARG A 52 3.90 -15.51 -30.75
CA ARG A 52 5.20 -15.21 -31.38
C ARG A 52 6.25 -16.23 -30.95
N LYS A 53 7.00 -16.83 -31.89
CA LYS A 53 8.01 -17.87 -31.63
C LYS A 53 9.31 -17.59 -32.40
N GLY A 54 10.38 -18.32 -32.10
CA GLY A 54 11.66 -18.24 -32.83
C GLY A 54 12.68 -17.26 -32.27
N TRP A 55 12.42 -16.68 -31.10
CA TRP A 55 13.29 -15.68 -30.47
C TRP A 55 14.33 -16.35 -29.57
N GLY A 56 15.60 -15.97 -29.72
CA GLY A 56 16.66 -16.38 -28.80
C GLY A 56 16.50 -15.70 -27.43
N SER A 57 15.98 -14.47 -27.44
CA SER A 57 15.79 -13.63 -26.25
C SER A 57 14.52 -12.76 -26.35
N VAL A 58 14.02 -12.34 -25.19
CA VAL A 58 12.94 -11.35 -25.07
C VAL A 58 13.40 -10.24 -24.13
N LEU A 59 13.27 -8.99 -24.56
CA LEU A 59 13.50 -7.79 -23.76
C LEU A 59 12.18 -7.02 -23.65
N VAL A 60 11.76 -6.72 -22.43
CA VAL A 60 10.58 -5.91 -22.14
C VAL A 60 11.04 -4.54 -21.66
N VAL A 61 10.56 -3.46 -22.26
CA VAL A 61 10.96 -2.09 -21.93
C VAL A 61 9.74 -1.28 -21.49
N ALA A 62 9.83 -0.66 -20.32
CA ALA A 62 8.79 0.18 -19.73
C ALA A 62 9.44 1.36 -18.99
N ALA A 63 8.72 2.46 -18.76
CA ALA A 63 9.23 3.55 -17.94
C ALA A 63 9.48 3.09 -16.51
N ASP A 64 8.46 2.53 -15.86
CA ASP A 64 8.49 2.17 -14.45
C ASP A 64 7.70 0.88 -14.15
N ARG A 65 7.57 0.59 -12.85
CA ARG A 65 6.90 -0.62 -12.36
C ARG A 65 5.43 -0.68 -12.72
N ALA A 66 4.72 0.44 -12.67
CA ALA A 66 3.31 0.51 -12.99
C ALA A 66 3.06 0.26 -14.49
N ARG A 67 3.93 0.79 -15.36
CA ARG A 67 3.89 0.55 -16.81
C ARG A 67 4.23 -0.90 -17.18
N LEU A 68 5.23 -1.51 -16.55
CA LEU A 68 5.51 -2.94 -16.73
C LEU A 68 4.29 -3.79 -16.36
N ARG A 69 3.63 -3.48 -15.24
CA ARG A 69 2.44 -4.19 -14.76
C ARG A 69 1.26 -4.06 -15.70
N ARG A 70 1.05 -2.87 -16.28
CA ARG A 70 0.05 -2.63 -17.32
C ARG A 70 0.37 -3.45 -18.59
N MET A 71 1.61 -3.39 -19.06
CA MET A 71 2.05 -4.04 -20.29
C MET A 71 1.94 -5.56 -20.21
N ALA A 72 2.31 -6.17 -19.08
CA ALA A 72 2.42 -7.62 -18.95
C ALA A 72 1.13 -8.37 -19.29
N SER A 73 -0.03 -7.76 -19.08
CA SER A 73 -1.32 -8.37 -19.42
C SER A 73 -1.66 -8.34 -20.91
N ALA A 74 -1.00 -7.46 -21.67
CA ALA A 74 -1.11 -7.41 -23.13
C ALA A 74 -0.07 -8.28 -23.84
N VAL A 75 0.89 -8.87 -23.11
CA VAL A 75 1.93 -9.71 -23.72
C VAL A 75 1.31 -11.02 -24.22
N PRO A 76 1.36 -11.30 -25.54
CA PRO A 76 0.76 -12.50 -26.11
C PRO A 76 1.55 -13.76 -25.72
N LEU A 77 1.08 -14.93 -26.17
CA LEU A 77 1.84 -16.17 -26.03
C LEU A 77 3.19 -16.06 -26.73
N LEU A 78 4.26 -16.00 -25.95
CA LEU A 78 5.63 -16.02 -26.45
C LEU A 78 6.19 -17.44 -26.39
N GLY A 79 6.99 -17.80 -27.40
CA GLY A 79 7.73 -19.05 -27.46
C GLY A 79 8.76 -19.20 -26.34
N GLN A 80 9.49 -20.31 -26.39
CA GLN A 80 10.60 -20.53 -25.46
C GLN A 80 11.83 -19.74 -25.90
N CYS A 81 12.50 -19.05 -24.97
CA CYS A 81 13.75 -18.33 -25.22
C CYS A 81 14.77 -18.58 -24.09
N LYS A 82 16.06 -18.33 -24.36
CA LYS A 82 17.14 -18.55 -23.37
C LYS A 82 17.35 -17.37 -22.44
N VAL A 83 16.91 -16.18 -22.83
CA VAL A 83 17.06 -14.96 -22.03
C VAL A 83 15.76 -14.17 -22.03
N VAL A 84 15.33 -13.77 -20.83
CA VAL A 84 14.25 -12.81 -20.63
C VAL A 84 14.82 -11.66 -19.81
N ALA A 85 14.70 -10.45 -20.34
CA ALA A 85 15.18 -9.24 -19.69
C ALA A 85 14.03 -8.23 -19.56
N CYS A 86 14.11 -7.40 -18.52
CA CYS A 86 13.23 -6.26 -18.31
C CYS A 86 14.09 -5.03 -18.04
N TRP A 87 13.91 -3.99 -18.84
CA TRP A 87 14.52 -2.69 -18.66
C TRP A 87 13.45 -1.69 -18.28
N LEU A 88 13.51 -1.21 -17.04
CA LEU A 88 12.77 -0.03 -16.64
C LEU A 88 13.64 1.20 -16.88
N THR A 89 13.15 2.19 -17.61
CA THR A 89 13.99 3.31 -18.05
C THR A 89 14.03 4.46 -17.04
N ASP A 90 13.11 4.47 -16.08
CA ASP A 90 12.91 5.54 -15.09
C ASP A 90 12.38 4.97 -13.76
N ALA A 91 13.23 4.21 -13.06
CA ALA A 91 12.90 3.55 -11.80
C ALA A 91 14.07 3.64 -10.80
N PRO A 92 13.81 3.94 -9.52
CA PRO A 92 14.85 4.38 -8.58
C PRO A 92 15.71 3.27 -7.98
N ALA A 93 15.26 2.01 -8.06
CA ALA A 93 15.93 0.90 -7.38
C ALA A 93 15.82 -0.41 -8.17
N PRO A 94 16.94 -1.15 -8.38
CA PRO A 94 16.88 -2.48 -8.94
C PRO A 94 16.10 -3.44 -8.04
N TRP A 95 15.34 -4.38 -8.62
CA TRP A 95 14.79 -5.53 -7.89
C TRP A 95 15.41 -6.82 -8.38
N VAL A 96 15.47 -7.83 -7.50
CA VAL A 96 15.90 -9.17 -7.88
C VAL A 96 14.68 -10.08 -8.05
N LEU A 97 14.55 -10.68 -9.23
CA LEU A 97 13.50 -11.66 -9.53
C LEU A 97 13.72 -12.94 -8.71
N VAL A 98 12.72 -13.40 -7.98
CA VAL A 98 12.71 -14.71 -7.32
C VAL A 98 12.33 -15.77 -8.36
N PRO A 99 13.23 -16.70 -8.73
CA PRO A 99 12.95 -17.69 -9.76
C PRO A 99 11.88 -18.69 -9.31
N ARG A 100 11.01 -19.10 -10.24
CA ARG A 100 10.00 -20.12 -9.97
C ARG A 100 10.60 -21.53 -10.05
N PRO A 101 10.24 -22.46 -9.15
CA PRO A 101 10.76 -23.84 -9.18
C PRO A 101 10.48 -24.59 -10.48
N GLU A 102 9.35 -24.29 -11.14
CA GLU A 102 8.92 -24.90 -12.40
C GLU A 102 9.67 -24.38 -13.64
N TRP A 103 10.51 -23.35 -13.50
CA TRP A 103 11.29 -22.83 -14.62
C TRP A 103 12.47 -23.74 -14.95
N PRO A 104 12.95 -23.70 -16.21
CA PRO A 104 14.24 -24.28 -16.54
C PRO A 104 15.35 -23.74 -15.62
N ARG A 105 16.39 -24.54 -15.41
CA ARG A 105 17.53 -24.15 -14.57
C ARG A 105 18.06 -22.78 -14.99
N LEU A 106 18.05 -21.84 -14.06
CA LEU A 106 18.64 -20.52 -14.23
C LEU A 106 20.17 -20.63 -14.20
N VAL A 107 20.85 -20.05 -15.18
CA VAL A 107 22.33 -20.02 -15.25
C VAL A 107 22.90 -18.67 -14.90
N HIS A 108 22.08 -17.62 -14.95
CA HIS A 108 22.47 -16.26 -14.57
C HIS A 108 21.22 -15.46 -14.23
N LEU A 109 21.31 -14.67 -13.18
CA LEU A 109 20.33 -13.67 -12.79
C LEU A 109 21.07 -12.44 -12.29
N ALA A 110 20.74 -11.28 -12.84
CA ALA A 110 21.27 -10.02 -12.36
C ALA A 110 20.20 -8.94 -12.42
N ALA A 111 20.29 -8.00 -11.49
CA ALA A 111 19.56 -6.74 -11.50
C ALA A 111 20.56 -5.63 -11.19
N ARG A 112 20.58 -4.58 -12.01
CA ARG A 112 21.51 -3.45 -11.87
C ARG A 112 20.88 -2.17 -12.37
N GLU A 113 21.46 -1.05 -11.99
CA GLU A 113 21.21 0.23 -12.66
C GLU A 113 21.65 0.15 -14.13
N ALA A 114 20.92 0.85 -15.00
CA ALA A 114 21.11 0.90 -16.44
C ALA A 114 20.91 2.34 -16.92
N GLY A 115 22.02 3.05 -17.12
CA GLY A 115 22.02 4.50 -17.33
C GLY A 115 21.79 5.25 -16.01
N ASP A 116 21.44 6.53 -16.09
CA ASP A 116 21.35 7.41 -14.92
C ASP A 116 20.06 7.22 -14.10
N ARG A 117 19.00 6.68 -14.72
CA ARG A 117 17.65 6.59 -14.12
C ARG A 117 16.96 5.23 -14.31
N GLY A 118 17.60 4.29 -15.02
CA GLY A 118 16.99 3.02 -15.38
C GLY A 118 17.51 1.85 -14.55
N VAL A 119 16.77 0.74 -14.56
CA VAL A 119 17.19 -0.53 -13.98
C VAL A 119 16.96 -1.66 -14.97
N LEU A 120 17.92 -2.57 -15.07
CA LEU A 120 17.87 -3.74 -15.93
C LEU A 120 17.90 -5.01 -15.09
N THR A 121 16.91 -5.88 -15.29
CA THR A 121 16.87 -7.24 -14.76
C THR A 121 17.03 -8.24 -15.91
N VAL A 122 17.98 -9.19 -15.79
CA VAL A 122 18.26 -10.21 -16.82
C VAL A 122 18.23 -11.60 -16.20
N ALA A 123 17.33 -12.45 -16.71
CA ALA A 123 17.25 -13.88 -16.38
C ALA A 123 17.71 -14.73 -17.57
N ARG A 124 18.72 -15.58 -17.36
CA ARG A 124 19.21 -16.54 -18.37
C ARG A 124 18.98 -17.97 -17.94
N PHE A 125 18.53 -18.78 -18.87
CA PHE A 125 18.13 -20.16 -18.64
C PHE A 125 19.05 -21.14 -19.39
N ALA A 126 19.31 -22.31 -18.79
CA ALA A 126 20.10 -23.38 -19.38
C ALA A 126 19.42 -23.98 -20.64
N SER A 127 18.08 -23.97 -20.64
CA SER A 127 17.21 -24.32 -21.77
C SER A 127 16.09 -23.31 -21.90
N GLY A 128 15.31 -23.36 -22.98
CA GLY A 128 14.31 -22.32 -23.27
C GLY A 128 13.19 -22.24 -22.22
N ALA A 129 12.97 -21.06 -21.65
CA ALA A 129 11.85 -20.78 -20.75
C ALA A 129 10.70 -20.12 -21.52
N ARG A 130 9.45 -20.38 -21.09
CA ARG A 130 8.25 -19.73 -21.67
C ARG A 130 8.29 -18.23 -21.35
N ALA A 131 8.69 -17.41 -22.31
CA ALA A 131 9.06 -16.02 -22.05
C ALA A 131 7.90 -15.20 -21.46
N GLN A 132 6.68 -15.41 -21.96
CA GLN A 132 5.48 -14.75 -21.45
C GLN A 132 5.28 -14.98 -19.95
N LEU A 133 5.45 -16.21 -19.47
CA LEU A 133 5.28 -16.52 -18.05
C LEU A 133 6.36 -15.88 -17.18
N VAL A 134 7.57 -15.74 -17.71
CA VAL A 134 8.66 -15.04 -17.01
C VAL A 134 8.36 -13.55 -16.94
N VAL A 135 7.87 -12.93 -18.03
CA VAL A 135 7.47 -11.51 -18.05
C VAL A 135 6.30 -11.25 -17.10
N MET A 136 5.27 -12.09 -17.11
CA MET A 136 4.15 -12.00 -16.16
C MET A 136 4.62 -12.12 -14.72
N GLU A 137 5.58 -13.00 -14.44
CA GLU A 137 6.12 -13.14 -13.09
C GLU A 137 7.01 -11.96 -12.68
N MET A 138 7.80 -11.40 -13.60
CA MET A 138 8.52 -10.13 -13.38
C MET A 138 7.53 -9.02 -13.02
N ALA A 139 6.44 -8.87 -13.78
CA ALA A 139 5.38 -7.91 -13.52
C ALA A 139 4.55 -8.19 -12.24
N ARG A 140 4.50 -9.44 -11.79
CA ARG A 140 3.89 -9.75 -10.49
C ARG A 140 4.80 -9.34 -9.33
N GLN A 141 6.09 -9.67 -9.41
CA GLN A 141 7.06 -9.52 -8.32
C GLN A 141 7.60 -8.10 -8.16
N VAL A 142 7.62 -7.32 -9.23
CA VAL A 142 8.05 -5.92 -9.26
C VAL A 142 7.36 -5.03 -8.22
N ALA A 143 6.07 -5.24 -7.96
CA ALA A 143 5.29 -4.53 -6.94
C ALA A 143 5.63 -4.99 -5.50
N GLY A 144 6.69 -5.78 -5.34
CA GLY A 144 7.12 -6.30 -4.07
C GLY A 144 6.19 -7.40 -3.52
N PRO A 145 6.34 -7.72 -2.22
CA PRO A 145 5.40 -8.57 -1.50
C PRO A 145 4.00 -7.95 -1.38
N GLY A 146 3.02 -8.77 -1.02
CA GLY A 146 1.64 -8.32 -0.79
C GLY A 146 0.63 -9.06 -1.65
N ASP A 147 -0.64 -8.79 -1.40
CA ASP A 147 -1.75 -9.42 -2.10
C ASP A 147 -1.78 -8.99 -3.57
N ALA A 148 -1.56 -9.96 -4.47
CA ALA A 148 -1.64 -9.79 -5.92
C ALA A 148 -2.88 -10.51 -6.49
N THR A 149 -3.79 -10.98 -5.64
CA THR A 149 -5.01 -11.64 -6.08
C THR A 149 -5.96 -10.64 -6.70
N HIS A 150 -6.85 -11.14 -7.57
CA HIS A 150 -7.92 -10.33 -8.14
C HIS A 150 -9.09 -10.13 -7.16
N GLY A 151 -8.95 -10.55 -5.89
CA GLY A 151 -9.96 -10.38 -4.84
C GLY A 151 -11.29 -11.07 -5.12
N GLY A 152 -11.35 -12.03 -6.05
CA GLY A 152 -12.59 -12.66 -6.49
C GLY A 152 -13.25 -12.01 -7.72
N LEU A 153 -12.79 -10.84 -8.17
CA LEU A 153 -13.33 -10.15 -9.34
C LEU A 153 -12.46 -10.33 -10.59
N VAL A 154 -12.98 -11.02 -11.60
CA VAL A 154 -12.30 -11.22 -12.89
C VAL A 154 -12.69 -10.09 -13.86
N VAL A 155 -11.70 -9.31 -14.29
CA VAL A 155 -11.90 -8.16 -15.18
C VAL A 155 -11.24 -8.41 -16.53
N ALA A 156 -11.99 -8.19 -17.60
CA ALA A 156 -11.49 -8.17 -18.97
C ALA A 156 -11.54 -6.75 -19.56
N TYR A 157 -10.77 -6.52 -20.63
CA TYR A 157 -10.74 -5.24 -21.34
C TYR A 157 -11.04 -5.45 -22.81
N ALA A 158 -11.95 -4.65 -23.36
CA ALA A 158 -12.38 -4.72 -24.75
C ALA A 158 -11.88 -3.49 -25.54
N GLY A 159 -11.03 -3.75 -26.52
CA GLY A 159 -10.51 -2.70 -27.41
C GLY A 159 -9.72 -1.60 -26.68
N ARG A 160 -9.11 -1.89 -25.52
CA ARG A 160 -8.27 -0.96 -24.76
C ARG A 160 -7.24 -1.72 -23.91
N PRO A 161 -6.12 -1.09 -23.53
CA PRO A 161 -5.19 -1.66 -22.57
C PRO A 161 -5.83 -1.83 -21.19
N ALA A 162 -5.26 -2.73 -20.39
CA ALA A 162 -5.60 -2.88 -18.98
C ALA A 162 -5.25 -1.60 -18.18
N ALA A 163 -5.93 -1.43 -17.05
CA ALA A 163 -5.54 -0.41 -16.08
C ALA A 163 -4.30 -0.89 -15.27
N PRO A 164 -3.45 0.02 -14.78
CA PRO A 164 -2.26 -0.34 -14.01
C PRO A 164 -2.59 -1.16 -12.76
N GLY A 165 -1.69 -2.08 -12.40
CA GLY A 165 -1.69 -2.72 -11.08
C GLY A 165 -2.75 -3.79 -10.81
N LEU A 166 -3.71 -3.99 -11.71
CA LEU A 166 -4.87 -4.84 -11.44
C LEU A 166 -4.61 -6.32 -11.67
N ASP A 167 -4.16 -6.71 -12.86
CA ASP A 167 -3.91 -8.12 -13.17
C ASP A 167 -2.95 -8.24 -14.36
N ALA A 168 -1.75 -8.78 -14.11
CA ALA A 168 -0.78 -9.09 -15.17
C ALA A 168 -1.26 -10.20 -16.13
N ARG A 169 -2.40 -10.82 -15.84
CA ARG A 169 -3.08 -11.85 -16.65
C ARG A 169 -4.49 -11.43 -17.07
N SER A 170 -4.82 -10.15 -16.98
CA SER A 170 -6.14 -9.68 -17.40
C SER A 170 -6.44 -10.11 -18.84
N VAL A 171 -7.66 -10.57 -19.09
CA VAL A 171 -8.06 -11.01 -20.42
C VAL A 171 -8.32 -9.80 -21.31
N LEU A 172 -7.67 -9.74 -22.47
CA LEU A 172 -8.00 -8.80 -23.52
C LEU A 172 -8.92 -9.47 -24.55
N VAL A 173 -10.05 -8.85 -24.83
CA VAL A 173 -11.02 -9.29 -25.84
C VAL A 173 -11.13 -8.25 -26.96
N SER A 174 -11.46 -8.69 -28.17
CA SER A 174 -11.55 -7.80 -29.33
C SER A 174 -12.78 -6.90 -29.24
N ALA A 175 -13.92 -7.47 -28.86
CA ALA A 175 -15.16 -6.77 -28.56
C ALA A 175 -15.75 -7.22 -27.22
N ALA A 176 -16.62 -6.38 -26.64
CA ALA A 176 -17.29 -6.73 -25.38
C ALA A 176 -18.18 -7.98 -25.50
N ALA A 177 -18.75 -8.24 -26.68
CA ALA A 177 -19.56 -9.42 -26.95
C ALA A 177 -18.78 -10.74 -26.74
N ASP A 178 -17.49 -10.75 -27.12
CA ASP A 178 -16.60 -11.91 -27.04
C ASP A 178 -16.34 -12.37 -25.59
N ALA A 179 -16.66 -11.52 -24.61
CA ALA A 179 -16.57 -11.86 -23.20
C ALA A 179 -17.66 -12.85 -22.75
N GLY A 180 -18.79 -12.90 -23.47
CA GLY A 180 -19.93 -13.78 -23.19
C GLY A 180 -20.00 -15.01 -24.11
N GLU A 181 -18.98 -15.27 -24.94
CA GLU A 181 -18.93 -16.46 -25.81
C GLU A 181 -19.05 -17.75 -25.01
N ALA A 182 -19.95 -18.65 -25.42
CA ALA A 182 -20.26 -19.87 -24.68
C ALA A 182 -19.08 -20.86 -24.60
N GLU A 183 -18.13 -20.77 -25.53
CA GLU A 183 -16.92 -21.59 -25.57
C GLU A 183 -15.84 -21.13 -24.58
N ARG A 184 -16.04 -19.99 -23.90
CA ARG A 184 -15.05 -19.46 -22.95
C ARG A 184 -15.14 -20.20 -21.60
N ASP A 185 -14.08 -20.95 -21.29
CA ASP A 185 -14.02 -21.69 -20.02
C ASP A 185 -14.08 -20.80 -18.76
N VAL A 186 -13.54 -19.58 -18.85
CA VAL A 186 -13.46 -18.62 -17.74
C VAL A 186 -13.95 -17.24 -18.22
N PRO A 187 -15.26 -16.95 -18.13
CA PRO A 187 -15.79 -15.63 -18.46
C PRO A 187 -15.36 -14.60 -17.42
N PRO A 188 -15.19 -13.33 -17.80
CA PRO A 188 -14.99 -12.25 -16.83
C PRO A 188 -16.29 -11.89 -16.12
N ASP A 189 -16.18 -11.35 -14.91
CA ASP A 189 -17.31 -10.74 -14.20
C ASP A 189 -17.69 -9.39 -14.80
N VAL A 190 -16.66 -8.65 -15.24
CA VAL A 190 -16.74 -7.27 -15.74
C VAL A 190 -15.87 -7.13 -16.99
N VAL A 191 -16.37 -6.40 -17.99
CA VAL A 191 -15.64 -6.02 -19.20
C VAL A 191 -15.56 -4.51 -19.28
N ILE A 192 -14.34 -3.97 -19.20
CA ILE A 192 -14.12 -2.54 -19.41
C ILE A 192 -13.96 -2.26 -20.89
N ALA A 193 -14.86 -1.44 -21.44
CA ALA A 193 -14.86 -1.07 -22.85
C ALA A 193 -14.66 0.45 -23.01
N ARG A 194 -14.33 0.90 -24.23
CA ARG A 194 -14.27 2.34 -24.55
C ARG A 194 -15.68 2.94 -24.54
N ARG A 195 -15.80 4.24 -24.20
CA ARG A 195 -17.07 4.97 -24.37
C ARG A 195 -17.53 4.91 -25.84
N GLY A 196 -18.81 4.60 -26.06
CA GLY A 196 -19.38 4.40 -27.40
C GLY A 196 -19.15 3.01 -28.01
N ALA A 197 -18.48 2.09 -27.29
CA ALA A 197 -18.39 0.68 -27.67
C ALA A 197 -19.71 -0.07 -27.38
N THR A 198 -19.73 -1.36 -27.75
CA THR A 198 -20.85 -2.31 -27.67
C THR A 198 -21.66 -2.21 -26.37
N SER A 199 -22.99 -2.25 -26.46
CA SER A 199 -23.90 -2.12 -25.32
C SER A 199 -23.96 -3.39 -24.47
N GLN A 200 -24.39 -3.29 -23.20
CA GLN A 200 -24.63 -4.46 -22.34
C GLN A 200 -25.50 -5.55 -23.01
N GLN A 201 -26.44 -5.15 -23.87
CA GLN A 201 -27.34 -6.06 -24.59
C GLN A 201 -26.61 -6.95 -25.61
N SER A 202 -25.38 -6.61 -25.98
CA SER A 202 -24.56 -7.38 -26.92
C SER A 202 -23.78 -8.52 -26.26
N VAL A 203 -23.77 -8.60 -24.93
CA VAL A 203 -23.07 -9.65 -24.19
C VAL A 203 -24.08 -10.70 -23.75
N ALA A 204 -23.91 -11.92 -24.23
CA ALA A 204 -24.78 -13.04 -23.89
C ALA A 204 -24.60 -13.46 -22.42
N GLU A 205 -25.64 -14.08 -21.85
CA GLU A 205 -25.52 -14.79 -20.58
C GLU A 205 -24.52 -15.93 -20.70
N HIS A 206 -23.62 -16.03 -19.73
CA HIS A 206 -22.60 -17.06 -19.72
C HIS A 206 -22.90 -18.12 -18.65
N HIS A 207 -23.01 -19.36 -19.08
CA HIS A 207 -23.41 -20.52 -18.26
C HIS A 207 -22.49 -20.84 -17.06
N VAL A 208 -21.25 -20.34 -17.05
CA VAL A 208 -20.30 -20.54 -15.93
C VAL A 208 -20.58 -19.61 -14.75
N ILE A 209 -21.09 -18.40 -15.00
CA ILE A 209 -21.35 -17.38 -13.95
C ILE A 209 -22.85 -17.07 -13.80
N ASP A 210 -23.70 -17.79 -14.54
CA ASP A 210 -25.17 -17.67 -14.56
C ASP A 210 -25.69 -16.24 -14.78
N ARG A 211 -24.91 -15.43 -15.52
CA ARG A 211 -25.25 -14.04 -15.87
C ARG A 211 -24.43 -13.57 -17.07
N ALA A 212 -24.82 -12.45 -17.67
CA ALA A 212 -23.96 -11.76 -18.63
C ALA A 212 -22.84 -11.00 -17.89
N PRO A 213 -21.58 -11.04 -18.37
CA PRO A 213 -20.53 -10.12 -17.93
C PRO A 213 -21.00 -8.67 -17.99
N THR A 214 -20.68 -7.89 -16.95
CA THR A 214 -21.11 -6.50 -16.85
C THR A 214 -20.20 -5.61 -17.69
N VAL A 215 -20.76 -4.90 -18.66
CA VAL A 215 -20.03 -3.95 -19.50
C VAL A 215 -19.96 -2.60 -18.82
N VAL A 216 -18.74 -2.10 -18.64
CA VAL A 216 -18.47 -0.79 -18.06
C VAL A 216 -17.73 0.07 -19.06
N THR A 217 -18.41 1.11 -19.56
CA THR A 217 -17.83 2.07 -20.52
C THR A 217 -17.31 3.35 -19.85
N ASP A 218 -17.65 3.55 -18.59
CA ASP A 218 -17.39 4.76 -17.81
C ASP A 218 -16.82 4.43 -16.41
N PRO A 219 -15.65 3.76 -16.34
CA PRO A 219 -15.07 3.33 -15.06
C PRO A 219 -14.51 4.49 -14.20
N GLY A 220 -14.68 5.75 -14.62
CA GLY A 220 -13.98 6.90 -14.05
C GLY A 220 -12.51 6.99 -14.51
N PRO A 221 -11.68 7.79 -13.82
CA PRO A 221 -10.24 7.80 -14.01
C PRO A 221 -9.62 6.40 -13.82
N GLU A 222 -8.49 6.16 -14.47
CA GLU A 222 -7.72 4.92 -14.26
C GLU A 222 -7.23 4.85 -12.80
N PRO A 223 -7.24 3.66 -12.17
CA PRO A 223 -6.71 3.53 -10.83
C PRO A 223 -5.20 3.74 -10.81
N VAL A 224 -4.72 4.19 -9.65
CA VAL A 224 -3.30 4.19 -9.32
C VAL A 224 -2.94 2.88 -8.66
N ASP A 225 -1.86 2.25 -9.14
CA ASP A 225 -1.28 1.07 -8.52
C ASP A 225 -0.62 1.45 -7.19
N GLU A 226 -1.37 1.33 -6.10
CA GLU A 226 -0.92 1.69 -4.75
C GLU A 226 0.27 0.85 -4.29
N ARG A 227 0.58 -0.27 -4.94
CA ARG A 227 1.77 -1.08 -4.59
C ARG A 227 3.05 -0.55 -5.25
N VAL A 228 2.92 0.35 -6.22
CA VAL A 228 4.03 1.04 -6.87
C VAL A 228 4.12 2.48 -6.35
N TYR A 229 3.03 3.23 -6.46
CA TYR A 229 2.93 4.60 -5.96
C TYR A 229 2.31 4.57 -4.56
N ASN A 230 3.13 4.89 -3.55
CA ASN A 230 2.72 4.87 -2.16
C ASN A 230 3.61 5.76 -1.31
N PRO A 231 3.26 5.97 -0.04
CA PRO A 231 4.00 6.87 0.82
C PRO A 231 5.39 6.36 1.23
N ILE A 232 5.81 5.14 0.87
CA ILE A 232 7.11 4.59 1.30
C ILE A 232 8.23 5.51 0.82
N GLY A 233 9.00 6.06 1.76
CA GLY A 233 10.05 7.05 1.50
C GLY A 233 9.57 8.50 1.55
N PHE A 234 8.38 8.78 2.06
CA PHE A 234 7.93 10.13 2.40
C PHE A 234 8.97 10.84 3.29
N ARG A 235 9.15 12.14 3.06
CA ARG A 235 10.08 12.99 3.81
C ARG A 235 9.31 14.05 4.61
N LYS A 236 9.57 14.11 5.91
CA LYS A 236 9.06 15.14 6.81
C LYS A 236 9.68 16.51 6.53
N ASP A 237 10.97 16.50 6.21
CA ASP A 237 11.75 17.68 5.83
C ASP A 237 11.93 17.77 4.31
N TRP A 238 12.23 18.96 3.81
CA TRP A 238 12.47 19.24 2.39
C TRP A 238 13.74 20.07 2.18
N ASP A 239 14.32 20.00 0.99
CA ASP A 239 15.55 20.69 0.61
C ASP A 239 15.27 21.96 -0.21
N HIS A 240 14.11 22.01 -0.85
CA HIS A 240 13.74 23.02 -1.84
C HIS A 240 12.31 23.53 -1.63
N PRO A 241 12.00 24.81 -1.97
CA PRO A 241 10.65 25.35 -1.86
C PRO A 241 9.70 24.69 -2.88
N VAL A 242 8.43 25.10 -2.87
CA VAL A 242 7.45 24.63 -3.86
C VAL A 242 7.95 24.80 -5.29
N VAL A 243 7.79 23.76 -6.12
CA VAL A 243 8.29 23.70 -7.51
C VAL A 243 7.18 23.30 -8.48
N ASP A 244 7.23 23.81 -9.71
CA ASP A 244 6.33 23.36 -10.77
C ASP A 244 6.74 21.96 -11.27
N LEU A 245 5.77 21.06 -11.48
CA LEU A 245 6.05 19.69 -11.95
C LEU A 245 6.92 19.66 -13.22
N SER A 246 6.73 20.62 -14.12
CA SER A 246 7.49 20.75 -15.39
C SER A 246 9.01 20.94 -15.20
N ARG A 247 9.45 21.35 -14.00
CA ARG A 247 10.88 21.46 -13.63
C ARG A 247 11.45 20.16 -13.06
N ILE A 248 10.60 19.24 -12.62
CA ILE A 248 11.00 17.89 -12.17
C ILE A 248 10.95 16.93 -13.36
N SER A 249 9.86 16.95 -14.12
CA SER A 249 9.64 16.05 -15.26
C SER A 249 9.08 16.79 -16.46
N ARG A 250 9.51 16.39 -17.66
CA ARG A 250 8.88 16.76 -18.94
C ARG A 250 7.98 15.67 -19.51
N GLY A 251 7.93 14.51 -18.85
CA GLY A 251 7.14 13.34 -19.20
C GLY A 251 6.09 13.03 -18.13
N PRO A 252 5.48 11.83 -18.18
CA PRO A 252 4.55 11.38 -17.14
C PRO A 252 5.23 11.29 -15.77
N VAL A 253 4.44 11.24 -14.70
CA VAL A 253 4.95 10.96 -13.36
C VAL A 253 5.33 9.49 -13.26
N THR A 254 6.62 9.24 -13.03
CA THR A 254 7.20 7.94 -12.73
C THR A 254 7.60 7.87 -11.26
N GLU A 255 8.10 6.71 -10.83
CA GLU A 255 8.64 6.55 -9.48
C GLU A 255 9.87 7.41 -9.21
N ASP A 256 10.72 7.61 -10.21
CA ASP A 256 11.88 8.51 -10.10
C ASP A 256 11.43 9.97 -9.93
N VAL A 257 10.39 10.38 -10.67
CA VAL A 257 9.76 11.69 -10.50
C VAL A 257 9.17 11.86 -9.09
N VAL A 258 8.51 10.83 -8.55
CA VAL A 258 8.02 10.84 -7.16
C VAL A 258 9.17 10.94 -6.17
N ALA A 259 10.26 10.19 -6.38
CA ALA A 259 11.44 10.23 -5.52
C ALA A 259 12.08 11.63 -5.52
N ALA A 260 12.22 12.27 -6.69
CA ALA A 260 12.72 13.64 -6.83
C ALA A 260 11.76 14.66 -6.20
N ALA A 261 10.45 14.52 -6.41
CA ALA A 261 9.43 15.42 -5.88
C ALA A 261 9.44 15.52 -4.34
N ARG A 262 9.82 14.45 -3.64
CA ARG A 262 9.90 14.41 -2.17
C ARG A 262 10.97 15.33 -1.58
N ALA A 263 11.94 15.78 -2.37
CA ALA A 263 12.92 16.77 -1.94
C ALA A 263 12.34 18.19 -1.86
N PHE A 264 11.14 18.43 -2.40
CA PHE A 264 10.51 19.73 -2.42
C PHE A 264 9.43 19.87 -1.33
N GLN A 265 9.23 21.11 -0.90
CA GLN A 265 8.17 21.49 0.04
C GLN A 265 6.79 21.09 -0.47
N GLY A 266 6.57 21.25 -1.77
CA GLY A 266 5.37 20.78 -2.46
C GLY A 266 5.58 20.88 -3.97
N VAL A 267 4.68 20.25 -4.73
CA VAL A 267 4.69 20.28 -6.19
C VAL A 267 3.45 21.00 -6.69
N ARG A 268 3.65 22.05 -7.48
CA ARG A 268 2.59 22.78 -8.15
C ARG A 268 2.22 22.08 -9.45
N LEU A 269 0.93 21.82 -9.61
CA LEU A 269 0.35 21.19 -10.80
C LEU A 269 -0.47 22.23 -11.57
N GLY A 270 -0.16 22.39 -12.86
CA GLY A 270 -0.97 23.17 -13.78
C GLY A 270 -2.26 22.43 -14.15
N ALA A 271 -3.23 23.16 -14.68
CA ALA A 271 -4.53 22.61 -15.09
C ALA A 271 -4.44 21.59 -16.25
N ASP A 272 -3.31 21.52 -16.94
CA ASP A 272 -3.02 20.60 -18.05
C ASP A 272 -2.37 19.28 -17.59
N VAL A 273 -2.01 19.15 -16.31
CA VAL A 273 -1.44 17.92 -15.76
C VAL A 273 -2.46 16.78 -15.84
N PRO A 274 -2.13 15.63 -16.44
CA PRO A 274 -3.03 14.48 -16.50
C PRO A 274 -3.49 14.04 -15.11
N THR A 275 -4.77 13.70 -14.96
CA THR A 275 -5.34 13.18 -13.70
C THR A 275 -4.52 12.02 -13.12
N ALA A 276 -4.02 11.11 -13.97
CA ALA A 276 -3.21 9.98 -13.52
C ALA A 276 -1.90 10.41 -12.83
N ASP A 277 -1.26 11.47 -13.32
CA ASP A 277 -0.01 12.00 -12.77
C ASP A 277 -0.26 12.71 -11.43
N LEU A 278 -1.35 13.47 -11.33
CA LEU A 278 -1.82 14.05 -10.07
C LEU A 278 -2.07 12.96 -9.03
N LEU A 279 -2.85 11.94 -9.39
CA LEU A 279 -3.22 10.87 -8.46
C LEU A 279 -1.99 10.04 -8.03
N ALA A 280 -1.01 9.84 -8.92
CA ALA A 280 0.26 9.18 -8.59
C ALA A 280 1.08 9.95 -7.55
N LEU A 281 1.17 11.28 -7.67
CA LEU A 281 1.83 12.14 -6.68
C LEU A 281 1.03 12.14 -5.35
N ALA A 282 -0.30 12.25 -5.44
CA ALA A 282 -1.21 12.35 -4.30
C ALA A 282 -1.14 11.09 -3.42
N ILE A 283 -1.31 9.90 -4.00
CA ILE A 283 -1.24 8.63 -3.25
C ILE A 283 0.17 8.36 -2.72
N SER A 284 1.21 8.88 -3.40
CA SER A 284 2.60 8.79 -2.96
C SER A 284 2.94 9.70 -1.78
N GLY A 285 1.97 10.51 -1.32
CA GLY A 285 2.11 11.44 -0.21
C GLY A 285 2.94 12.67 -0.54
N VAL A 286 3.14 13.01 -1.81
CA VAL A 286 3.78 14.28 -2.20
C VAL A 286 2.79 15.41 -1.92
N PRO A 287 3.18 16.47 -1.16
CA PRO A 287 2.31 17.62 -0.98
C PRO A 287 2.09 18.33 -2.32
N ILE A 288 0.83 18.52 -2.67
CA ILE A 288 0.42 19.09 -3.96
C ILE A 288 -0.23 20.45 -3.73
N VAL A 289 0.08 21.38 -4.65
CA VAL A 289 -0.64 22.63 -4.83
C VAL A 289 -1.26 22.59 -6.22
N THR A 290 -2.59 22.62 -6.31
CA THR A 290 -3.31 22.58 -7.59
C THR A 290 -3.84 23.95 -7.99
N GLU A 291 -3.93 24.19 -9.29
CA GLU A 291 -4.63 25.34 -9.85
C GLU A 291 -5.77 24.85 -10.76
N GLY A 292 -7.01 25.28 -10.48
CA GLY A 292 -8.17 25.01 -11.34
C GLY A 292 -9.01 23.80 -10.92
N VAL A 293 -9.90 23.38 -11.83
CA VAL A 293 -10.86 22.29 -11.58
C VAL A 293 -10.19 20.94 -11.81
N LEU A 294 -10.34 20.03 -10.85
CA LEU A 294 -9.75 18.70 -10.87
C LEU A 294 -10.79 17.63 -11.24
N ASP A 295 -10.46 16.77 -12.19
CA ASP A 295 -11.28 15.59 -12.53
C ASP A 295 -10.95 14.42 -11.60
N VAL A 296 -11.26 14.59 -10.30
CA VAL A 296 -11.03 13.61 -9.23
C VAL A 296 -12.28 13.43 -8.38
N ALA A 297 -12.23 12.48 -7.45
CA ALA A 297 -13.34 12.26 -6.52
C ALA A 297 -13.50 13.49 -5.60
N PRO A 298 -14.74 13.89 -5.23
CA PRO A 298 -14.97 15.09 -4.42
C PRO A 298 -14.16 15.15 -3.12
N ALA A 299 -13.96 14.03 -2.45
CA ALA A 299 -13.14 13.96 -1.23
C ALA A 299 -11.66 14.28 -1.49
N VAL A 300 -11.13 13.89 -2.66
CA VAL A 300 -9.74 14.20 -3.07
C VAL A 300 -9.62 15.69 -3.40
N ALA A 301 -10.58 16.24 -4.15
CA ALA A 301 -10.62 17.67 -4.45
C ALA A 301 -10.68 18.51 -3.17
N ALA A 302 -11.59 18.16 -2.25
CA ALA A 302 -11.72 18.86 -0.97
C ALA A 302 -10.45 18.78 -0.11
N ALA A 303 -9.73 17.65 -0.12
CA ALA A 303 -8.46 17.53 0.57
C ALA A 303 -7.35 18.36 -0.09
N LEU A 304 -7.33 18.45 -1.42
CA LEU A 304 -6.35 19.26 -2.17
C LEU A 304 -6.60 20.77 -2.02
N ASP A 305 -7.87 21.20 -1.93
CA ASP A 305 -8.28 22.59 -1.78
C ASP A 305 -8.12 23.15 -0.35
N ALA A 306 -7.68 22.32 0.61
CA ALA A 306 -7.47 22.75 1.98
C ALA A 306 -6.39 23.85 2.06
N ASP A 307 -6.69 24.94 2.76
CA ASP A 307 -5.71 26.00 3.04
C ASP A 307 -4.72 25.52 4.10
N VAL A 308 -3.47 25.28 3.68
CA VAL A 308 -2.43 24.65 4.50
C VAL A 308 -1.15 25.48 4.44
N ASP A 309 -0.63 25.81 5.61
CA ASP A 309 0.72 26.34 5.77
C ASP A 309 1.76 25.24 5.49
N LEU A 310 2.30 25.21 4.26
CA LEU A 310 3.35 24.25 3.88
C LEU A 310 4.71 24.58 4.51
N ASP A 311 4.90 25.74 5.15
CA ASP A 311 6.12 26.07 5.90
C ASP A 311 6.13 25.40 7.29
N ASP A 312 4.96 24.95 7.81
CA ASP A 312 4.88 24.12 9.02
C ASP A 312 4.99 22.61 8.65
N PRO A 313 6.07 21.91 9.06
CA PRO A 313 6.26 20.49 8.75
C PRO A 313 5.14 19.57 9.27
N LEU A 314 4.46 19.93 10.36
CA LEU A 314 3.30 19.17 10.86
C LEU A 314 2.09 19.38 9.94
N ARG A 315 1.75 20.62 9.60
CA ARG A 315 0.61 20.92 8.71
C ARG A 315 0.82 20.32 7.32
N ARG A 316 2.04 20.36 6.80
CA ARG A 316 2.44 19.71 5.54
C ARG A 316 2.25 18.19 5.56
N GLU A 317 2.64 17.52 6.65
CA GLU A 317 2.44 16.06 6.79
C GLU A 317 0.96 15.70 6.95
N GLU A 318 0.18 16.51 7.68
CA GLU A 318 -1.27 16.33 7.81
C GLU A 318 -1.99 16.50 6.48
N HIS A 319 -1.59 17.48 5.65
CA HIS A 319 -2.10 17.66 4.29
C HIS A 319 -1.81 16.44 3.41
N SER A 320 -0.55 15.98 3.41
CA SER A 320 -0.16 14.76 2.72
C SER A 320 -1.03 13.57 3.13
N LEU A 321 -1.26 13.39 4.43
CA LEU A 321 -2.11 12.32 4.96
C LEU A 321 -3.56 12.41 4.48
N ALA A 322 -4.17 13.60 4.53
CA ALA A 322 -5.55 13.79 4.10
C ALA A 322 -5.72 13.49 2.60
N VAL A 323 -4.85 14.05 1.77
CA VAL A 323 -4.86 13.88 0.31
C VAL A 323 -4.62 12.42 -0.08
N ARG A 324 -3.60 11.77 0.48
CA ARG A 324 -3.26 10.38 0.11
C ARG A 324 -4.31 9.38 0.60
N ARG A 325 -4.95 9.61 1.76
CA ARG A 325 -6.04 8.77 2.26
C ARG A 325 -7.26 8.84 1.34
N ALA A 326 -7.71 10.06 1.03
CA ALA A 326 -8.80 10.27 0.08
C ALA A 326 -8.48 9.66 -1.30
N THR A 327 -7.21 9.77 -1.75
CA THR A 327 -6.78 9.20 -3.03
C THR A 327 -6.81 7.67 -3.00
N PHE A 328 -6.35 7.05 -1.91
CA PHE A 328 -6.45 5.60 -1.75
C PHE A 328 -7.91 5.12 -1.75
N ASP A 329 -8.80 5.80 -1.03
CA ASP A 329 -10.20 5.40 -0.85
C ASP A 329 -11.03 5.50 -2.13
N HIS A 330 -10.58 6.30 -3.11
CA HIS A 330 -11.33 6.55 -4.34
C HIS A 330 -10.63 6.16 -5.63
N HIS A 331 -9.30 6.10 -5.65
CA HIS A 331 -8.50 5.91 -6.88
C HIS A 331 -7.45 4.80 -6.77
N SER A 332 -7.35 4.07 -5.65
CA SER A 332 -6.51 2.86 -5.60
C SER A 332 -7.09 1.73 -6.46
N THR A 333 -6.26 0.72 -6.77
CA THR A 333 -6.76 -0.51 -7.41
C THR A 333 -7.81 -1.22 -6.56
N LEU A 334 -7.74 -1.11 -5.23
CA LEU A 334 -8.75 -1.66 -4.30
C LEU A 334 -10.11 -0.95 -4.44
N ALA A 335 -10.10 0.38 -4.37
CA ALA A 335 -11.31 1.19 -4.49
C ALA A 335 -11.98 0.96 -5.84
N TRP A 336 -11.17 0.96 -6.91
CA TRP A 336 -11.64 0.75 -8.26
C TRP A 336 -12.27 -0.63 -8.46
N ARG A 337 -11.61 -1.71 -7.99
CA ARG A 337 -12.20 -3.06 -8.05
C ARG A 337 -13.47 -3.18 -7.23
N SER A 338 -13.54 -2.55 -6.05
CA SER A 338 -14.74 -2.57 -5.22
C SER A 338 -15.91 -1.89 -5.93
N ALA A 339 -15.69 -0.73 -6.56
CA ALA A 339 -16.71 -0.05 -7.34
C ALA A 339 -17.20 -0.88 -8.55
N LEU A 340 -16.32 -1.64 -9.20
CA LEU A 340 -16.72 -2.55 -10.29
C LEU A 340 -17.48 -3.78 -9.78
N ALA A 341 -17.11 -4.30 -8.63
CA ALA A 341 -17.80 -5.41 -7.98
C ALA A 341 -19.24 -5.00 -7.64
N ASP A 342 -19.43 -3.82 -7.06
CA ASP A 342 -20.75 -3.26 -6.74
C ASP A 342 -21.64 -3.13 -7.99
N ARG A 343 -21.05 -2.71 -9.12
CA ARG A 343 -21.77 -2.60 -10.40
C ARG A 343 -22.16 -3.96 -11.01
N SER A 344 -21.38 -5.00 -10.75
CA SER A 344 -21.60 -6.33 -11.34
C SER A 344 -22.34 -7.30 -10.42
N GLY A 345 -22.45 -6.97 -9.13
CA GLY A 345 -22.92 -7.90 -8.10
C GLY A 345 -21.92 -9.02 -7.80
N ALA A 346 -20.71 -8.96 -8.36
CA ALA A 346 -19.67 -9.96 -8.11
C ALA A 346 -19.07 -9.78 -6.71
N ARG A 347 -18.60 -10.88 -6.11
CA ARG A 347 -17.90 -10.81 -4.83
C ARG A 347 -16.50 -10.23 -5.04
N HIS A 348 -16.17 -9.19 -4.29
CA HIS A 348 -14.81 -8.68 -4.17
C HIS A 348 -14.38 -8.61 -2.70
N VAL A 349 -13.17 -9.08 -2.40
CA VAL A 349 -12.58 -9.00 -1.08
C VAL A 349 -11.96 -7.62 -0.91
N GLY A 350 -12.55 -6.81 -0.02
CA GLY A 350 -12.06 -5.49 0.36
C GLY A 350 -10.91 -5.54 1.37
N LEU A 351 -10.79 -4.50 2.20
CA LEU A 351 -9.93 -4.56 3.39
C LEU A 351 -10.46 -5.64 4.36
N PRO A 352 -9.58 -6.46 4.97
CA PRO A 352 -10.02 -7.53 5.86
C PRO A 352 -10.57 -6.97 7.18
N PRO A 353 -11.53 -7.66 7.82
CA PRO A 353 -11.97 -7.32 9.17
C PRO A 353 -10.83 -7.53 10.17
N VAL A 354 -10.78 -6.67 11.19
CA VAL A 354 -9.74 -6.65 12.23
C VAL A 354 -10.34 -6.97 13.59
N SER A 355 -9.70 -7.87 14.33
CA SER A 355 -9.97 -8.03 15.77
C SER A 355 -8.97 -7.22 16.57
N ALA A 356 -9.44 -6.15 17.20
CA ALA A 356 -8.70 -5.34 18.16
C ALA A 356 -8.61 -6.10 19.49
N LEU A 357 -7.39 -6.41 19.91
CA LEU A 357 -7.07 -7.07 21.17
C LEU A 357 -6.76 -6.00 22.20
N LEU A 358 -7.66 -5.82 23.15
CA LEU A 358 -7.55 -4.82 24.22
C LEU A 358 -7.44 -5.54 25.55
N ALA A 359 -6.23 -5.58 26.11
CA ALA A 359 -6.00 -6.15 27.43
C ALA A 359 -5.87 -5.01 28.45
N THR A 360 -6.70 -5.02 29.49
CA THR A 360 -6.70 -3.98 30.51
C THR A 360 -6.74 -4.57 31.91
N ARG A 361 -6.01 -3.92 32.84
CA ARG A 361 -6.08 -4.14 34.29
C ARG A 361 -6.58 -2.90 35.04
N ARG A 362 -7.06 -1.91 34.30
CA ARG A 362 -7.41 -0.55 34.74
C ARG A 362 -8.90 -0.34 34.50
N PRO A 363 -9.78 -0.79 35.41
CA PRO A 363 -11.22 -0.61 35.24
C PRO A 363 -11.61 0.85 34.98
N GLU A 364 -10.88 1.81 35.55
CA GLU A 364 -11.06 3.25 35.36
C GLU A 364 -10.75 3.75 33.94
N MET A 365 -9.93 3.02 33.17
CA MET A 365 -9.60 3.38 31.78
C MET A 365 -10.53 2.73 30.75
N LEU A 366 -11.38 1.77 31.18
CA LEU A 366 -12.19 0.98 30.28
C LEU A 366 -13.10 1.84 29.39
N ASP A 367 -13.79 2.82 29.97
CA ASP A 367 -14.70 3.68 29.23
C ASP A 367 -13.98 4.51 28.16
N PHE A 368 -12.79 5.04 28.48
CA PHE A 368 -11.94 5.74 27.53
C PHE A 368 -11.51 4.81 26.39
N ALA A 369 -11.02 3.63 26.73
CA ALA A 369 -10.54 2.63 25.77
C ALA A 369 -11.65 2.19 24.80
N LEU A 370 -12.86 1.95 25.32
CA LEU A 370 -14.03 1.61 24.50
C LEU A 370 -14.40 2.72 23.52
N ARG A 371 -14.29 4.00 23.91
CA ARG A 371 -14.52 5.13 22.99
C ARG A 371 -13.47 5.21 21.89
N GLN A 372 -12.20 4.90 22.17
CA GLN A 372 -11.15 4.85 21.15
C GLN A 372 -11.44 3.78 20.07
N VAL A 373 -12.05 2.66 20.47
CA VAL A 373 -12.48 1.59 19.55
C VAL A 373 -13.77 1.96 18.82
N ALA A 374 -14.77 2.47 19.54
CA ALA A 374 -16.10 2.75 19.01
C ALA A 374 -16.08 3.78 17.88
N ARG A 375 -15.11 4.70 17.89
CA ARG A 375 -14.95 5.76 16.88
C ARG A 375 -14.19 5.35 15.61
N GLN A 376 -13.69 4.11 15.53
CA GLN A 376 -12.95 3.66 14.34
C GLN A 376 -13.85 3.61 13.09
N ARG A 377 -13.43 4.24 11.99
CA ARG A 377 -14.15 4.28 10.70
C ARG A 377 -13.27 3.76 9.56
N GLY A 378 -13.89 3.44 8.42
CA GLY A 378 -13.18 2.90 7.25
C GLY A 378 -12.72 1.44 7.39
N ALA A 379 -12.98 0.80 8.54
CA ALA A 379 -12.62 -0.60 8.79
C ALA A 379 -13.68 -1.32 9.62
N ASP A 380 -13.85 -2.61 9.33
CA ASP A 380 -14.65 -3.53 10.13
C ASP A 380 -13.84 -3.98 11.34
N VAL A 381 -14.25 -3.55 12.54
CA VAL A 381 -13.52 -3.79 13.80
C VAL A 381 -14.37 -4.60 14.77
N GLU A 382 -13.87 -5.77 15.14
CA GLU A 382 -14.28 -6.53 16.32
C GLU A 382 -13.41 -6.12 17.52
N LEU A 383 -14.00 -5.97 18.71
CA LEU A 383 -13.23 -5.85 19.96
C LEU A 383 -13.15 -7.19 20.70
N VAL A 384 -11.94 -7.67 21.00
CA VAL A 384 -11.72 -8.69 22.02
C VAL A 384 -11.17 -8.02 23.27
N LEU A 385 -12.06 -7.73 24.21
CA LEU A 385 -11.74 -7.15 25.51
C LEU A 385 -11.27 -8.27 26.46
N ALA A 386 -10.04 -8.16 26.94
CA ALA A 386 -9.43 -9.06 27.91
C ALA A 386 -9.19 -8.32 29.23
N ALA A 387 -10.18 -8.37 30.13
CA ALA A 387 -10.10 -7.74 31.44
C ALA A 387 -9.32 -8.62 32.42
N HIS A 388 -8.37 -8.01 33.12
CA HIS A 388 -7.36 -8.72 33.90
C HIS A 388 -7.42 -8.24 35.35
N GLY A 389 -7.92 -9.10 36.25
CA GLY A 389 -8.10 -8.80 37.66
C GLY A 389 -9.43 -8.11 38.01
N PHE A 390 -10.35 -7.95 37.06
CA PHE A 390 -11.69 -7.42 37.29
C PHE A 390 -12.71 -7.95 36.27
N GLU A 391 -14.00 -7.83 36.58
CA GLU A 391 -15.11 -8.19 35.68
C GLU A 391 -15.78 -6.91 35.14
N PRO A 392 -15.74 -6.65 33.82
CA PRO A 392 -16.45 -5.53 33.21
C PRO A 392 -17.97 -5.69 33.26
N ASP A 393 -18.70 -4.57 33.39
CA ASP A 393 -20.14 -4.58 33.09
C ASP A 393 -20.34 -4.80 31.58
N ARG A 394 -20.78 -6.00 31.22
CA ARG A 394 -21.02 -6.41 29.82
C ARG A 394 -22.09 -5.56 29.15
N ASP A 395 -23.07 -5.05 29.89
CA ASP A 395 -24.09 -4.17 29.31
C ASP A 395 -23.53 -2.77 29.06
N ALA A 396 -22.61 -2.27 29.89
CA ALA A 396 -21.89 -1.03 29.63
C ALA A 396 -20.99 -1.16 28.39
N VAL A 397 -20.25 -2.27 28.26
CA VAL A 397 -19.45 -2.57 27.06
C VAL A 397 -20.32 -2.60 25.81
N ARG A 398 -21.46 -3.30 25.84
CA ARG A 398 -22.41 -3.34 24.73
C ARG A 398 -22.94 -1.95 24.37
N ARG A 399 -23.31 -1.14 25.36
CA ARG A 399 -23.78 0.23 25.13
C ARG A 399 -22.71 1.11 24.48
N ALA A 400 -21.45 0.98 24.91
CA ALA A 400 -20.34 1.78 24.38
C ALA A 400 -19.98 1.43 22.93
N LEU A 401 -20.10 0.15 22.54
CA LEU A 401 -19.70 -0.35 21.22
C LEU A 401 -20.85 -0.40 20.21
N GLY A 402 -22.11 -0.34 20.66
CA GLY A 402 -23.28 -0.48 19.81
C GLY A 402 -23.32 -1.86 19.13
N ASP A 403 -23.53 -1.86 17.82
CA ASP A 403 -23.62 -3.09 17.00
C ASP A 403 -22.25 -3.69 16.65
N ARG A 404 -21.14 -3.06 17.08
CA ARG A 404 -19.81 -3.59 16.78
C ARG A 404 -19.62 -4.96 17.45
N PRO A 405 -19.14 -5.99 16.71
CA PRO A 405 -18.84 -7.29 17.27
C PRO A 405 -17.86 -7.16 18.43
N HIS A 406 -18.14 -7.83 19.53
CA HIS A 406 -17.23 -7.82 20.67
C HIS A 406 -17.31 -9.08 21.50
N GLN A 407 -16.21 -9.38 22.17
CA GLN A 407 -16.07 -10.46 23.14
C GLN A 407 -15.45 -9.91 24.42
N VAL A 408 -15.92 -10.40 25.57
CA VAL A 408 -15.39 -10.03 26.88
C VAL A 408 -14.87 -11.29 27.55
N LEU A 409 -13.55 -11.32 27.77
CA LEU A 409 -12.81 -12.34 28.47
C LEU A 409 -12.32 -11.78 29.81
N THR A 410 -12.36 -12.59 30.86
CA THR A 410 -11.89 -12.19 32.19
C THR A 410 -10.84 -13.16 32.72
N PHE A 411 -9.80 -12.59 33.35
CA PHE A 411 -8.62 -13.31 33.82
C PHE A 411 -8.28 -12.92 35.25
N ASP A 412 -7.70 -13.85 36.01
CA ASP A 412 -7.15 -13.55 37.33
C ASP A 412 -5.98 -12.54 37.23
N GLY A 413 -5.84 -11.66 38.22
CA GLY A 413 -4.80 -10.62 38.28
C GLY A 413 -3.34 -11.14 38.24
N SER A 414 -3.13 -12.43 38.53
CA SER A 414 -1.82 -13.09 38.49
C SER A 414 -1.45 -13.71 37.13
N THR A 415 -2.40 -13.77 36.19
CA THR A 415 -2.18 -14.31 34.83
C THR A 415 -1.05 -13.55 34.13
N PHE A 416 -0.22 -14.22 33.34
CA PHE A 416 0.83 -13.55 32.58
C PHE A 416 0.23 -12.75 31.42
N PHE A 417 0.76 -11.54 31.18
CA PHE A 417 0.25 -10.66 30.14
C PHE A 417 0.25 -11.31 28.74
N GLY A 418 1.31 -12.03 28.39
CA GLY A 418 1.35 -12.79 27.14
C GLY A 418 0.29 -13.91 27.04
N ASP A 419 -0.07 -14.55 28.16
CA ASP A 419 -1.13 -15.56 28.18
C ASP A 419 -2.52 -14.91 27.96
N VAL A 420 -2.74 -13.72 28.54
CA VAL A 420 -3.96 -12.92 28.33
C VAL A 420 -4.11 -12.53 26.85
N LEU A 421 -3.06 -11.97 26.24
CA LEU A 421 -3.08 -11.60 24.82
C LEU A 421 -3.22 -12.82 23.90
N THR A 422 -2.65 -13.97 24.26
CA THR A 422 -2.81 -15.23 23.52
C THR A 422 -4.25 -15.75 23.60
N ALA A 423 -4.89 -15.67 24.77
CA ALA A 423 -6.30 -16.05 24.89
C ALA A 423 -7.20 -15.10 24.07
N ALA A 424 -6.92 -13.80 24.09
CA ALA A 424 -7.62 -12.82 23.27
C ALA A 424 -7.45 -13.09 21.75
N SER A 425 -6.22 -13.36 21.29
CA SER A 425 -5.96 -13.65 19.87
C SER A 425 -6.61 -14.96 19.39
N ARG A 426 -6.83 -15.92 20.29
CA ARG A 426 -7.54 -17.17 20.00
C ARG A 426 -9.06 -17.00 19.96
N ALA A 427 -9.60 -16.06 20.73
CA ALA A 427 -11.02 -15.72 20.71
C ALA A 427 -11.40 -14.88 19.48
N ALA A 428 -10.48 -14.09 18.95
CA ALA A 428 -10.68 -13.25 17.76
C ALA A 428 -11.27 -14.02 16.56
N SER A 429 -12.28 -13.42 15.93
CA SER A 429 -12.91 -13.92 14.71
C SER A 429 -12.17 -13.49 13.43
N GLY A 430 -11.51 -12.33 13.47
CA GLY A 430 -10.76 -11.76 12.36
C GLY A 430 -9.48 -12.52 12.01
N GLU A 431 -9.07 -12.41 10.74
CA GLU A 431 -7.78 -12.95 10.28
C GLU A 431 -6.63 -11.97 10.54
N VAL A 432 -6.95 -10.69 10.68
CA VAL A 432 -6.02 -9.63 11.05
C VAL A 432 -6.26 -9.23 12.50
N LEU A 433 -5.18 -9.17 13.27
CA LEU A 433 -5.19 -8.77 14.68
C LEU A 433 -4.56 -7.41 14.82
N LEU A 434 -5.13 -6.56 15.67
CA LEU A 434 -4.53 -5.30 16.10
C LEU A 434 -4.40 -5.33 17.61
N LYS A 435 -3.20 -5.18 18.17
CA LYS A 435 -3.06 -4.89 19.60
C LYS A 435 -3.30 -3.40 19.84
N ILE A 436 -4.19 -3.08 20.76
CA ILE A 436 -4.42 -1.71 21.25
C ILE A 436 -4.19 -1.64 22.76
N ASP A 437 -3.68 -0.50 23.22
CA ASP A 437 -3.48 -0.21 24.63
C ASP A 437 -4.68 0.60 25.16
N ASP A 438 -5.05 0.39 26.42
CA ASP A 438 -6.27 0.94 27.03
C ASP A 438 -6.17 2.41 27.43
N ASP A 439 -5.00 3.04 27.29
CA ASP A 439 -4.74 4.40 27.74
C ASP A 439 -4.22 5.35 26.67
N ASP A 440 -3.96 4.86 25.46
CA ASP A 440 -3.49 5.69 24.35
C ASP A 440 -4.64 6.29 23.53
N TRP A 441 -4.37 7.39 22.83
CA TRP A 441 -5.33 7.96 21.89
C TRP A 441 -5.10 7.44 20.48
N TYR A 442 -6.19 7.12 19.80
CA TYR A 442 -6.19 6.59 18.43
C TYR A 442 -7.11 7.41 17.54
N ALA A 443 -6.61 7.90 16.41
CA ALA A 443 -7.42 8.59 15.41
C ALA A 443 -8.61 7.72 14.95
N PRO A 444 -9.73 8.32 14.50
CA PRO A 444 -10.85 7.56 13.95
C PRO A 444 -10.47 6.68 12.76
N ASP A 445 -9.44 7.05 12.02
CA ASP A 445 -8.95 6.30 10.85
C ASP A 445 -7.75 5.41 11.18
N ALA A 446 -7.37 5.23 12.45
CA ALA A 446 -6.12 4.56 12.81
C ALA A 446 -6.05 3.11 12.30
N VAL A 447 -7.15 2.35 12.43
CA VAL A 447 -7.21 0.98 11.89
C VAL A 447 -7.16 0.99 10.35
N HIS A 448 -7.86 1.91 9.72
CA HIS A 448 -7.89 2.06 8.26
C HIS A 448 -6.50 2.38 7.70
N ASP A 449 -5.80 3.34 8.29
CA ASP A 449 -4.43 3.71 7.90
C ASP A 449 -3.45 2.52 8.03
N LEU A 450 -3.60 1.69 9.08
CA LEU A 450 -2.80 0.47 9.24
C LEU A 450 -3.13 -0.58 8.17
N LEU A 451 -4.40 -0.76 7.82
CA LEU A 451 -4.82 -1.69 6.76
C LEU A 451 -4.34 -1.24 5.37
N MET A 452 -4.43 0.07 5.08
CA MET A 452 -3.83 0.68 3.89
C MET A 452 -2.33 0.38 3.82
N ALA A 453 -1.61 0.64 4.92
CA ALA A 453 -0.19 0.39 5.03
C ALA A 453 0.18 -1.07 4.83
N ARG A 454 -0.56 -2.01 5.44
CA ARG A 454 -0.37 -3.45 5.23
C ARG A 454 -0.51 -3.80 3.76
N ARG A 455 -1.50 -3.21 3.07
CA ARG A 455 -1.76 -3.47 1.65
C ARG A 455 -0.64 -2.98 0.74
N PHE A 456 -0.28 -1.69 0.81
CA PHE A 456 0.71 -1.14 -0.13
C PHE A 456 2.14 -1.60 0.18
N SER A 457 2.48 -1.85 1.45
CA SER A 457 3.83 -2.28 1.84
C SER A 457 4.05 -3.78 1.70
N GLY A 458 2.98 -4.58 1.79
CA GLY A 458 3.07 -6.04 1.87
C GLY A 458 3.86 -6.55 3.09
N ALA A 459 3.96 -5.73 4.13
CA ALA A 459 4.65 -6.09 5.37
C ALA A 459 3.86 -7.09 6.21
N ASP A 460 4.59 -7.89 6.97
CA ASP A 460 4.06 -8.96 7.83
C ASP A 460 3.52 -8.38 9.15
N VAL A 461 4.11 -7.28 9.60
CA VAL A 461 3.62 -6.44 10.71
C VAL A 461 3.64 -4.98 10.28
N VAL A 462 2.58 -4.24 10.61
CA VAL A 462 2.54 -2.78 10.49
C VAL A 462 2.23 -2.13 11.82
N GLY A 463 2.66 -0.89 12.01
CA GLY A 463 2.34 -0.10 13.20
C GLY A 463 2.80 1.34 13.09
N MET A 464 2.31 2.18 14.00
CA MET A 464 2.68 3.59 14.05
C MET A 464 3.94 3.79 14.90
N PRO A 465 4.77 4.82 14.62
CA PRO A 465 5.73 5.30 15.60
C PRO A 465 5.00 5.89 16.80
N SER A 466 5.62 5.86 17.97
CA SER A 466 5.22 6.73 19.08
C SER A 466 5.74 8.16 18.83
N GLU A 467 5.32 8.75 17.71
CA GLU A 467 5.76 10.07 17.29
C GLU A 467 5.27 11.15 18.25
N PHE A 468 3.99 11.08 18.64
CA PHE A 468 3.41 11.94 19.66
C PHE A 468 3.41 11.22 21.00
N VAL A 469 3.88 11.92 22.02
CA VAL A 469 3.88 11.45 23.41
C VAL A 469 3.26 12.55 24.25
N PHE A 470 2.22 12.22 25.01
CA PHE A 470 1.65 13.12 26.01
C PHE A 470 2.15 12.74 27.40
N LEU A 471 2.92 13.63 27.99
CA LEU A 471 3.47 13.49 29.34
C LEU A 471 2.57 14.28 30.31
N HIS A 472 1.79 13.57 31.13
CA HIS A 472 0.90 14.17 32.12
C HIS A 472 1.65 15.09 33.08
N GLY A 473 0.98 16.15 33.55
CA GLY A 473 1.56 17.03 34.57
C GLY A 473 1.78 16.29 35.89
N ASN A 474 2.76 16.74 36.67
CA ASN A 474 3.00 16.31 38.03
C ASN A 474 3.43 17.52 38.88
N ASP A 475 3.69 17.30 40.17
CA ASP A 475 4.06 18.37 41.11
C ASP A 475 5.29 19.20 40.68
N ALA A 476 6.15 18.65 39.82
CA ALA A 476 7.38 19.28 39.33
C ALA A 476 7.28 19.83 37.90
N ARG A 477 6.24 19.49 37.12
CA ARG A 477 6.15 19.80 35.69
C ARG A 477 4.70 19.90 35.21
N GLU A 478 4.39 20.95 34.44
CA GLU A 478 3.13 21.07 33.69
C GLU A 478 3.01 20.01 32.59
N ALA A 479 1.79 19.61 32.22
CA ALA A 479 1.57 18.67 31.12
C ALA A 479 2.20 19.16 29.81
N ILE A 480 2.73 18.25 29.00
CA ILE A 480 3.41 18.59 27.74
C ILE A 480 3.15 17.53 26.67
N THR A 481 3.00 17.97 25.43
CA THR A 481 2.99 17.09 24.26
C THR A 481 4.32 17.21 23.52
N VAL A 482 4.94 16.07 23.23
CA VAL A 482 6.21 15.97 22.53
C VAL A 482 5.98 15.29 21.19
N ARG A 483 6.39 15.92 20.08
CA ARG A 483 6.51 15.29 18.77
C ARG A 483 7.97 14.92 18.51
N ARG A 484 8.22 13.66 18.16
CA ARG A 484 9.56 13.11 17.94
C ARG A 484 9.88 12.95 16.46
N LYS A 485 11.16 13.07 16.09
CA LYS A 485 11.71 12.93 14.72
C LYS A 485 11.78 11.47 14.24
N HIS A 486 10.85 10.62 14.70
CA HIS A 486 10.83 9.22 14.24
C HIS A 486 10.59 9.19 12.74
N PRO A 487 11.37 8.40 11.98
CA PRO A 487 11.12 8.25 10.55
C PRO A 487 9.74 7.61 10.34
N SER A 488 8.94 8.14 9.43
CA SER A 488 7.66 7.56 9.01
C SER A 488 7.76 6.94 7.62
N GLU A 489 6.77 6.13 7.28
CA GLU A 489 6.61 5.48 5.98
C GLU A 489 7.84 4.68 5.53
N VAL A 490 8.37 3.85 6.42
CA VAL A 490 9.64 3.14 6.23
C VAL A 490 9.59 1.72 6.83
N PHE A 491 10.28 0.78 6.19
CA PHE A 491 10.55 -0.52 6.80
C PHE A 491 11.49 -0.34 8.00
N ALA A 492 11.03 -0.77 9.17
CA ALA A 492 11.73 -0.57 10.43
C ALA A 492 11.85 -1.89 11.19
N ARG A 493 12.52 -1.85 12.34
CA ARG A 493 12.62 -3.00 13.27
C ARG A 493 11.69 -2.86 14.47
N PHE A 494 10.99 -1.73 14.57
CA PHE A 494 10.20 -1.36 15.74
C PHE A 494 9.02 -0.46 15.36
N VAL A 495 7.87 -0.73 15.99
CA VAL A 495 6.65 0.09 15.98
C VAL A 495 6.09 0.14 17.41
N ALA A 496 5.21 1.10 17.71
CA ALA A 496 4.61 1.21 19.02
C ALA A 496 3.72 -0.01 19.33
N GLY A 497 3.88 -0.56 20.54
CA GLY A 497 3.22 -1.80 20.96
C GLY A 497 1.69 -1.75 20.89
N GLY A 498 1.09 -0.61 21.21
CA GLY A 498 -0.35 -0.38 21.10
C GLY A 498 -0.85 -0.19 19.66
N THR A 499 -0.04 -0.42 18.64
CA THR A 499 -0.42 -0.20 17.23
C THR A 499 -0.05 -1.39 16.33
N LEU A 500 0.34 -2.52 16.92
CA LEU A 500 0.80 -3.70 16.20
C LEU A 500 -0.36 -4.37 15.46
N LEU A 501 -0.35 -4.29 14.13
CA LEU A 501 -1.28 -5.00 13.26
C LEU A 501 -0.55 -6.10 12.48
N LEU A 502 -1.08 -7.32 12.53
CA LEU A 502 -0.48 -8.51 11.92
C LEU A 502 -1.52 -9.61 11.64
N ASP A 503 -1.15 -10.57 10.79
CA ASP A 503 -2.00 -11.72 10.52
C ASP A 503 -2.03 -12.69 11.70
N ARG A 504 -3.21 -13.17 12.07
CA ARG A 504 -3.41 -14.21 13.09
C ARG A 504 -2.68 -15.51 12.73
N GLY A 505 -2.54 -15.79 11.43
CA GLY A 505 -1.72 -16.91 10.94
C GLY A 505 -0.24 -16.76 11.31
N LEU A 506 0.33 -15.58 11.12
CA LEU A 506 1.71 -15.27 11.48
C LEU A 506 1.92 -15.40 12.99
N LEU A 507 1.06 -14.78 13.80
CA LEU A 507 1.15 -14.89 15.27
C LEU A 507 1.15 -16.35 15.73
N ARG A 508 0.26 -17.18 15.17
CA ARG A 508 0.20 -18.63 15.48
C ARG A 508 1.47 -19.35 15.06
N SER A 509 2.04 -19.06 13.89
CA SER A 509 3.29 -19.68 13.43
C SER A 509 4.50 -19.33 14.30
N LEU A 510 4.46 -18.18 14.98
CA LEU A 510 5.48 -17.74 15.93
C LEU A 510 5.30 -18.34 17.34
N GLY A 511 4.23 -19.11 17.57
CA GLY A 511 3.91 -19.71 18.87
C GLY A 511 3.09 -18.79 19.79
N ASP A 512 2.26 -17.92 19.23
CA ASP A 512 1.45 -16.91 19.94
C ASP A 512 2.29 -15.86 20.69
N PHE A 513 1.66 -15.08 21.58
CA PHE A 513 2.38 -14.13 22.41
C PHE A 513 3.19 -14.87 23.48
N ARG A 514 4.48 -14.55 23.61
CA ARG A 514 5.35 -15.19 24.59
C ARG A 514 4.82 -14.98 26.01
N ARG A 515 4.82 -16.04 26.82
CA ARG A 515 4.47 -15.99 28.25
C ARG A 515 5.48 -15.19 29.08
N VAL A 516 5.35 -13.86 29.06
CA VAL A 516 6.18 -12.91 29.81
C VAL A 516 5.31 -11.84 30.48
N ARG A 517 5.84 -11.19 31.52
CA ARG A 517 5.16 -10.08 32.22
C ARG A 517 5.40 -8.71 31.57
N LYS A 518 6.51 -8.55 30.86
CA LYS A 518 6.96 -7.32 30.20
C LYS A 518 7.64 -7.67 28.88
N PHE A 519 7.74 -6.69 27.98
CA PHE A 519 8.41 -6.82 26.67
C PHE A 519 7.75 -7.82 25.71
N VAL A 520 6.45 -8.08 25.86
CA VAL A 520 5.72 -9.00 24.97
C VAL A 520 5.81 -8.55 23.50
N ASP A 521 5.67 -7.25 23.26
CA ASP A 521 5.73 -6.64 21.93
C ASP A 521 7.12 -6.78 21.30
N ALA A 522 8.17 -6.51 22.08
CA ALA A 522 9.55 -6.66 21.62
C ALA A 522 9.91 -8.12 21.30
N GLN A 523 9.37 -9.08 22.06
CA GLN A 523 9.55 -10.51 21.77
C GLN A 523 8.82 -10.92 20.49
N LEU A 524 7.61 -10.41 20.25
CA LEU A 524 6.87 -10.64 19.02
C LEU A 524 7.63 -10.09 17.80
N LEU A 525 8.06 -8.82 17.86
CA LEU A 525 8.83 -8.18 16.79
C LEU A 525 10.15 -8.93 16.50
N ALA A 526 10.88 -9.33 17.54
CA ALA A 526 12.09 -10.13 17.37
C ALA A 526 11.81 -11.51 16.73
N GLY A 527 10.67 -12.14 17.07
CA GLY A 527 10.23 -13.38 16.44
C GLY A 527 9.89 -13.22 14.96
N VAL A 528 9.21 -12.13 14.60
CA VAL A 528 8.92 -11.78 13.20
C VAL A 528 10.22 -11.59 12.41
N GLU A 529 11.17 -10.82 12.94
CA GLU A 529 12.48 -10.64 12.28
C GLU A 529 13.23 -11.96 12.12
N ALA A 530 13.24 -12.80 13.15
CA ALA A 530 13.89 -14.11 13.10
C ALA A 530 13.26 -15.07 12.07
N ALA A 531 11.97 -14.89 11.76
CA ALA A 531 11.26 -15.62 10.70
C ALA A 531 11.47 -14.99 9.30
N GLY A 532 12.25 -13.92 9.18
CA GLY A 532 12.45 -13.19 7.92
C GLY A 532 11.28 -12.28 7.55
N GLY A 533 10.35 -12.03 8.48
CA GLY A 533 9.22 -11.12 8.30
C GLY A 533 9.67 -9.66 8.29
N ARG A 534 8.88 -8.82 7.63
CA ARG A 534 9.11 -7.38 7.51
C ARG A 534 8.16 -6.62 8.41
N ILE A 535 8.70 -5.61 9.07
CA ILE A 535 7.94 -4.68 9.88
C ILE A 535 7.94 -3.33 9.16
N TYR A 536 6.75 -2.76 8.97
CA TYR A 536 6.57 -1.45 8.35
C TYR A 536 6.02 -0.45 9.35
N ARG A 537 6.62 0.74 9.37
CA ARG A 537 6.23 1.84 10.24
C ARG A 537 5.59 2.95 9.44
N THR A 538 4.34 3.26 9.76
CA THR A 538 3.51 4.27 9.08
C THR A 538 3.84 5.69 9.55
N HIS A 539 3.06 6.69 9.13
CA HIS A 539 2.95 7.97 9.84
C HIS A 539 2.55 7.80 11.30
N GLY A 540 2.95 8.74 12.16
CA GLY A 540 2.60 8.77 13.58
C GLY A 540 1.45 9.71 13.95
N LEU A 541 0.85 10.39 12.96
CA LEU A 541 -0.19 11.41 13.23
C LEU A 541 -1.44 10.83 13.90
N GLY A 542 -1.75 9.55 13.69
CA GLY A 542 -2.97 8.91 14.18
C GLY A 542 -2.89 8.35 15.61
N TYR A 543 -1.78 8.54 16.33
CA TYR A 543 -1.55 7.88 17.62
C TYR A 543 -0.78 8.78 18.59
N ILE A 544 -1.26 8.84 19.84
CA ILE A 544 -0.55 9.49 20.95
C ILE A 544 -0.34 8.48 22.07
N LEU A 545 0.93 8.27 22.40
CA LEU A 545 1.33 7.50 23.57
C LEU A 545 1.06 8.32 24.84
N ARG A 546 0.19 7.84 25.73
CA ARG A 546 -0.05 8.42 27.05
C ARG A 546 1.04 7.98 28.01
N ARG A 547 1.59 8.94 28.77
CA ARG A 547 2.51 8.69 29.87
C ARG A 547 2.05 9.40 31.13
N THR A 548 1.62 8.60 32.11
CA THR A 548 1.36 8.99 33.50
C THR A 548 2.54 8.47 34.31
N GLY A 549 3.09 9.22 35.27
CA GLY A 549 4.30 8.81 36.01
C GLY A 549 4.22 7.42 36.68
N ASP A 550 3.00 6.92 36.95
CA ASP A 550 2.71 5.62 37.57
C ASP A 550 1.92 4.67 36.64
N GLY A 551 2.02 3.36 36.91
CA GLY A 551 1.16 2.31 36.33
C GLY A 551 1.61 1.70 35.00
N HIS A 552 2.68 2.22 34.38
CA HIS A 552 3.16 1.75 33.07
C HIS A 552 4.06 0.51 33.17
N THR A 553 3.88 -0.44 32.25
CA THR A 553 4.76 -1.61 32.16
C THR A 553 6.19 -1.25 31.73
N TRP A 554 6.34 -0.13 31.01
CA TRP A 554 7.60 0.50 30.61
C TRP A 554 7.89 1.70 31.52
N VAL A 555 8.91 1.59 32.38
CA VAL A 555 9.35 2.66 33.28
C VAL A 555 10.60 3.26 32.67
N ARG A 556 10.41 4.27 31.81
CA ARG A 556 11.49 5.18 31.40
C ARG A 556 11.22 6.53 32.02
N ASP A 557 12.31 7.23 32.33
CA ASP A 557 12.25 8.62 32.75
C ASP A 557 11.56 9.46 31.65
N ASP A 558 10.71 10.40 32.06
CA ASP A 558 10.04 11.34 31.16
C ASP A 558 11.07 12.05 30.26
N GLU A 559 12.26 12.32 30.80
CA GLU A 559 13.38 12.94 30.09
C GLU A 559 13.92 12.09 28.92
N GLU A 560 13.73 10.76 28.94
CA GLU A 560 14.15 9.93 27.80
C GLU A 560 13.25 10.14 26.57
N PHE A 561 11.99 10.55 26.76
CA PHE A 561 11.10 10.92 25.66
C PHE A 561 11.38 12.31 25.09
N ARG A 562 12.13 13.13 25.83
CA ARG A 562 12.42 14.54 25.55
C ARG A 562 13.85 14.81 25.12
N ARG A 563 14.65 13.76 24.90
CA ARG A 563 16.05 13.94 24.51
C ARG A 563 16.18 14.85 23.29
N PRO A 564 17.07 15.87 23.30
CA PRO A 564 17.15 16.85 22.21
C PRO A 564 17.42 16.25 20.83
N ASP A 565 18.06 15.07 20.75
CA ASP A 565 18.37 14.39 19.49
C ASP A 565 17.16 13.69 18.85
N ILE A 566 16.09 13.43 19.61
CA ILE A 566 14.88 12.75 19.11
C ILE A 566 13.65 13.65 19.03
N VAL A 567 13.67 14.83 19.64
CA VAL A 567 12.53 15.76 19.67
C VAL A 567 12.51 16.64 18.41
N ALA A 568 11.34 16.75 17.80
CA ALA A 568 11.04 17.69 16.72
C ALA A 568 10.43 18.97 17.26
N SER A 569 9.45 18.84 18.16
CA SER A 569 8.72 19.97 18.73
C SER A 569 8.13 19.57 20.08
N GLU A 570 7.94 20.56 20.96
CA GLU A 570 7.23 20.40 22.23
C GLU A 570 6.22 21.52 22.39
N TRP A 571 5.09 21.20 23.03
CA TRP A 571 4.05 22.18 23.33
C TRP A 571 3.49 21.97 24.73
N PRO A 572 3.28 23.05 25.51
CA PRO A 572 2.55 22.96 26.76
C PRO A 572 1.14 22.39 26.55
N GLY A 573 0.71 21.55 27.48
CA GLY A 573 -0.59 20.89 27.48
C GLY A 573 -0.75 19.82 26.41
N PHE A 574 -1.99 19.45 26.15
CA PHE A 574 -2.37 18.43 25.18
C PHE A 574 -2.55 19.02 23.77
N ARG A 575 -1.62 18.71 22.86
CA ARG A 575 -1.63 19.23 21.49
C ARG A 575 -1.51 18.10 20.46
N PRO A 576 -2.62 17.49 20.05
CA PRO A 576 -2.62 16.41 19.08
C PRO A 576 -2.43 16.91 17.65
N SER A 577 -2.20 15.99 16.72
CA SER A 577 -2.37 16.24 15.29
C SER A 577 -3.85 16.47 14.96
N LEU A 578 -4.13 17.07 13.79
CA LEU A 578 -5.50 17.19 13.28
C LEU A 578 -6.16 15.83 13.01
N ALA A 579 -5.37 14.84 12.58
CA ALA A 579 -5.87 13.50 12.29
C ALA A 579 -6.46 12.81 13.52
N LEU A 580 -6.09 13.25 14.74
CA LEU A 580 -6.58 12.62 15.96
C LEU A 580 -8.02 12.96 16.29
N GLU A 581 -8.66 14.00 15.72
CA GLU A 581 -10.10 14.31 15.94
C GLU A 581 -10.57 14.06 17.40
N VAL A 582 -9.91 14.65 18.40
CA VAL A 582 -10.12 14.27 19.81
C VAL A 582 -11.48 14.76 20.31
N ASP A 583 -12.27 13.83 20.85
CA ASP A 583 -13.52 14.16 21.54
C ASP A 583 -13.20 14.97 22.82
N PRO A 584 -13.92 16.08 23.10
CA PRO A 584 -13.75 16.84 24.33
C PRO A 584 -13.73 15.99 25.62
N VAL A 585 -14.51 14.91 25.69
CA VAL A 585 -14.56 14.01 26.87
C VAL A 585 -13.27 13.22 27.06
N ASP A 586 -12.52 13.01 25.98
CA ASP A 586 -11.29 12.21 25.97
C ASP A 586 -10.04 13.06 26.13
N ARG A 587 -10.17 14.38 26.30
CA ARG A 587 -9.02 15.22 26.65
C ARG A 587 -8.47 14.81 28.02
N PRO A 588 -7.15 14.93 28.25
CA PRO A 588 -6.54 14.55 29.53
C PRO A 588 -7.19 15.14 30.77
N ASP A 589 -7.74 16.35 30.64
CA ASP A 589 -8.40 17.12 31.72
C ASP A 589 -9.94 17.07 31.61
N GLY A 590 -10.50 16.10 30.88
CA GLY A 590 -11.90 16.07 30.45
C GLY A 590 -12.94 16.08 31.58
N GLY A 591 -13.51 17.26 31.83
CA GLY A 591 -14.92 17.45 32.22
C GLY A 591 -15.31 17.05 33.65
N GLY A 592 -14.84 17.85 34.62
CA GLY A 592 -15.36 17.92 35.99
C GLY A 592 -14.84 19.17 36.69
#